data_AF-A0A5E4MU10-F1
#
_entry.id   AF-A0A5E4MU10-F1
#
_cell.length_a   1.000
_cell.length_b   1.000
_cell.length_c   1.000
_cell.angle_alpha   90.00
_cell.angle_beta   90.00
_cell.angle_gamma   90.00
#
_symmetry.space_group_name_H-M   'P 1'
#
loop_
_entity.id
_entity.type
_entity.pdbx_description
1 polymer ?
#
loop_
_entity_poly.entity_id
_entity_poly.type
_entity_poly.pdbx_seq_one_letter_code
_entity_poly.pdbx_strand_id
1 'polypeptide(L)'
;MKFYERREVRDIIAYLRLIINNNDDLAFERIINRPKRSIGAITLKKIYTVAQSHTISFFEAAKMLVDSDQLTQRIKSSLNGFLGKIELWREIVTTKELFEFVEMIADQSGFIEMLEMEGILGVARMENIKELISSLKNFNNITAFLEHISLVMEVDNMKNDDTVYVMTLHASKGLEFPCVFLPGWEEGLFPHQRSFEDRSGKALEEERRLAYVGITRAKEKLTISCADRREINNQWQPMRTSRFIRELPRDNVAVVKSNIAYSRN
;
A
#
# COMPACT_ATOMS: atom_id res chain seq x y z
N MET A 1 11.31 -8.18 4.97
CA MET A 1 12.69 -8.02 4.45
C MET A 1 12.81 -6.57 4.01
N LYS A 2 13.59 -5.75 4.72
CA LYS A 2 13.60 -4.26 4.63
C LYS A 2 14.06 -3.66 3.28
N PHE A 3 13.96 -4.38 2.15
CA PHE A 3 14.45 -3.95 0.84
C PHE A 3 13.76 -2.68 0.34
N TYR A 4 12.42 -2.69 0.29
CA TYR A 4 11.61 -1.52 -0.11
C TYR A 4 11.64 -0.37 0.92
N GLU A 5 12.24 -0.59 2.09
CA GLU A 5 12.45 0.46 3.09
C GLU A 5 13.74 1.26 2.90
N ARG A 6 14.67 0.72 2.12
CA ARG A 6 15.95 1.37 1.83
C ARG A 6 15.71 2.75 1.21
N ARG A 7 16.52 3.73 1.60
CA ARG A 7 16.25 5.15 1.30
C ARG A 7 16.22 5.40 -0.21
N GLU A 8 17.20 4.88 -0.91
CA GLU A 8 17.37 4.98 -2.35
C GLU A 8 16.25 4.28 -3.13
N VAL A 9 15.79 3.12 -2.64
CA VAL A 9 14.66 2.39 -3.24
C VAL A 9 13.37 3.21 -3.07
N ARG A 10 13.12 3.76 -1.88
CA ARG A 10 11.98 4.65 -1.63
C ARG A 10 12.02 5.93 -2.47
N ASP A 11 13.21 6.47 -2.74
CA ASP A 11 13.36 7.66 -3.59
C ASP A 11 12.95 7.35 -5.04
N ILE A 12 13.40 6.24 -5.61
CA ILE A 12 12.97 5.79 -6.94
C ILE A 12 11.46 5.48 -6.99
N ILE A 13 10.91 4.81 -5.97
CA ILE A 13 9.47 4.56 -5.87
C ILE A 13 8.67 5.87 -5.83
N ALA A 14 9.17 6.90 -5.13
CA ALA A 14 8.51 8.20 -5.09
C ALA A 14 8.54 8.92 -6.45
N TYR A 15 9.61 8.77 -7.25
CA TYR A 15 9.59 9.21 -8.65
C TYR A 15 8.45 8.54 -9.42
N LEU A 16 8.32 7.23 -9.33
CA LEU A 16 7.26 6.48 -10.02
C LEU A 16 5.87 6.91 -9.58
N ARG A 17 5.66 7.08 -8.27
CA ARG A 17 4.38 7.55 -7.70
C ARG A 17 4.01 8.93 -8.24
N LEU A 18 4.95 9.87 -8.26
CA LEU A 18 4.68 11.22 -8.76
C LEU A 18 4.39 11.24 -10.27
N ILE A 19 5.10 10.42 -11.05
CA ILE A 19 4.87 10.28 -12.50
C ILE A 19 3.46 9.76 -12.80
N ILE A 20 2.94 8.83 -11.99
CA ILE A 20 1.56 8.34 -12.14
C ILE A 20 0.55 9.36 -11.59
N ASN A 21 0.82 9.94 -10.42
CA ASN A 21 -0.10 10.82 -9.70
C ASN A 21 0.58 12.12 -9.24
N ASN A 22 0.29 13.24 -9.93
CA ASN A 22 0.80 14.58 -9.57
C ASN A 22 0.20 15.13 -8.26
N ASN A 23 -0.83 14.47 -7.71
CA ASN A 23 -1.42 14.84 -6.42
C ASN A 23 -0.75 14.12 -5.24
N ASP A 24 0.33 13.38 -5.49
CA ASP A 24 1.11 12.71 -4.44
C ASP A 24 2.12 13.68 -3.81
N ASP A 25 1.63 14.55 -2.93
CA ASP A 25 2.43 15.59 -2.26
C ASP A 25 3.58 15.00 -1.42
N LEU A 26 3.37 13.81 -0.84
CA LEU A 26 4.40 13.09 -0.07
C LEU A 26 5.54 12.61 -0.97
N ALA A 27 5.22 12.07 -2.15
CA ALA A 27 6.22 11.69 -3.13
C ALA A 27 6.97 12.92 -3.67
N PHE A 28 6.25 14.01 -3.95
CA PHE A 28 6.82 15.27 -4.39
C PHE A 28 7.83 15.83 -3.38
N GLU A 29 7.43 15.97 -2.11
CA GLU A 29 8.27 16.51 -1.05
C GLU A 29 9.54 15.66 -0.85
N ARG A 30 9.42 14.34 -0.99
CA ARG A 30 10.54 13.41 -0.85
C ARG A 30 11.63 13.63 -1.91
N ILE A 31 11.25 13.83 -3.18
CA ILE A 31 12.18 13.77 -4.31
C ILE A 31 12.55 15.13 -4.90
N ILE A 32 11.78 16.19 -4.62
CA ILE A 32 12.01 17.52 -5.19
C ILE A 32 13.46 18.00 -5.03
N ASN A 33 14.11 17.68 -3.91
CA ASN A 33 15.51 18.03 -3.66
C ASN A 33 16.44 16.81 -3.53
N ARG A 34 16.05 15.66 -4.09
CA ARG A 34 16.87 14.45 -4.21
C ARG A 34 16.87 13.94 -5.66
N PRO A 35 17.96 14.11 -6.44
CA PRO A 35 19.21 14.80 -6.13
C PRO A 35 19.09 16.28 -5.78
N LYS A 36 20.16 16.87 -5.22
CA LYS A 36 20.16 18.24 -4.71
C LYS A 36 19.90 19.26 -5.84
N ARG A 37 18.75 19.93 -5.80
CA ARG A 37 18.30 20.96 -6.77
C ARG A 37 18.33 22.38 -6.22
N SER A 38 19.00 22.59 -5.08
CA SER A 38 19.04 23.89 -4.39
C SER A 38 17.64 24.39 -3.97
N ILE A 39 16.66 23.49 -3.80
CA ILE A 39 15.32 23.80 -3.33
C ILE A 39 15.32 23.59 -1.81
N GLY A 40 15.40 24.69 -1.07
CA GLY A 40 15.44 24.67 0.40
C GLY A 40 14.07 24.74 1.06
N ALA A 41 14.07 24.69 2.40
CA ALA A 41 12.86 24.73 3.23
C ALA A 41 11.99 25.98 2.99
N ILE A 42 12.61 27.13 2.67
CA ILE A 42 11.88 28.38 2.38
C ILE A 42 11.02 28.22 1.12
N THR A 43 11.58 27.63 0.05
CA THR A 43 10.85 27.40 -1.20
C THR A 43 9.74 26.38 -0.98
N LEU A 44 10.01 25.29 -0.26
CA LEU A 44 9.00 24.30 0.11
C LEU A 44 7.84 24.92 0.89
N LYS A 45 8.12 25.80 1.85
CA LYS A 45 7.09 26.51 2.61
C LYS A 45 6.22 27.40 1.71
N LYS A 46 6.81 28.04 0.69
CA LYS A 46 6.05 28.80 -0.31
C LYS A 46 5.12 27.89 -1.11
N ILE A 47 5.63 26.75 -1.60
CA ILE A 47 4.83 25.74 -2.31
C ILE A 47 3.65 25.29 -1.44
N TYR A 48 3.90 24.94 -0.18
CA TYR A 48 2.87 24.56 0.78
C TYR A 48 1.79 25.65 0.94
N THR A 49 2.21 26.91 1.08
CA THR A 49 1.28 28.03 1.29
C THR A 49 0.38 28.23 0.06
N VAL A 50 0.94 28.15 -1.15
CA VAL A 50 0.18 28.26 -2.41
C VAL A 50 -0.75 27.06 -2.61
N ALA A 51 -0.26 25.85 -2.34
CA ALA A 51 -1.06 24.64 -2.40
C ALA A 51 -2.29 24.73 -1.48
N GLN A 52 -2.09 25.19 -0.25
CA GLN A 52 -3.18 25.35 0.72
C GLN A 52 -4.15 26.47 0.33
N SER A 53 -3.65 27.64 -0.13
CA SER A 53 -4.52 28.78 -0.45
C SER A 53 -5.39 28.53 -1.68
N HIS A 54 -4.89 27.76 -2.65
CA HIS A 54 -5.62 27.44 -3.88
C HIS A 54 -6.29 26.06 -3.85
N THR A 55 -6.10 25.27 -2.79
CA THR A 55 -6.60 23.89 -2.67
C THR A 55 -6.15 23.02 -3.86
N ILE A 56 -4.85 23.06 -4.15
CA ILE A 56 -4.21 22.32 -5.25
C ILE A 56 -3.02 21.51 -4.72
N SER A 57 -2.54 20.55 -5.52
CA SER A 57 -1.36 19.76 -5.17
C SER A 57 -0.07 20.59 -5.16
N PHE A 58 0.97 20.07 -4.52
CA PHE A 58 2.30 20.68 -4.51
C PHE A 58 2.89 20.80 -5.92
N PHE A 59 2.56 19.86 -6.81
CA PHE A 59 2.98 19.88 -8.20
C PHE A 59 2.40 21.10 -8.94
N GLU A 60 1.09 21.33 -8.82
CA GLU A 60 0.42 22.46 -9.44
C GLU A 60 0.78 23.80 -8.77
N ALA A 61 0.93 23.81 -7.44
CA ALA A 61 1.42 24.98 -6.72
C ALA A 61 2.85 25.36 -7.14
N ALA A 62 3.72 24.37 -7.40
CA ALA A 62 5.06 24.61 -7.90
C ALA A 62 5.04 25.21 -9.31
N LYS A 63 4.16 24.74 -10.21
CA LYS A 63 3.96 25.36 -11.54
C LYS A 63 3.56 26.83 -11.41
N MET A 64 2.50 27.11 -10.64
CA MET A 64 2.04 28.48 -10.40
C MET A 64 3.15 29.38 -9.84
N LEU A 65 3.97 28.86 -8.93
CA LEU A 65 5.06 29.61 -8.35
C LEU A 65 6.19 29.93 -9.33
N VAL A 66 6.45 29.05 -10.31
CA VAL A 66 7.46 29.32 -11.33
C VAL A 66 7.03 30.49 -12.23
N ASP A 67 5.74 30.57 -12.56
CA ASP A 67 5.18 31.68 -13.34
C ASP A 67 5.09 32.99 -12.54
N SER A 68 5.14 32.92 -11.21
CA SER A 68 5.12 34.10 -10.33
C SER A 68 6.49 34.75 -10.14
N ASP A 69 6.55 36.03 -9.75
CA ASP A 69 7.80 36.72 -9.39
C ASP A 69 8.30 36.47 -7.96
N GLN A 70 7.76 35.45 -7.27
CA GLN A 70 8.08 35.18 -5.87
C GLN A 70 9.35 34.34 -5.67
N LEU A 71 9.97 33.84 -6.75
CA LEU A 71 11.13 32.95 -6.73
C LEU A 71 12.31 33.56 -7.48
N THR A 72 13.53 33.25 -7.03
CA THR A 72 14.75 33.63 -7.74
C THR A 72 14.87 32.86 -9.05
N GLN A 73 15.53 33.44 -10.06
CA GLN A 73 15.70 32.79 -11.38
C GLN A 73 16.34 31.40 -11.29
N ARG A 74 17.30 31.20 -10.37
CA ARG A 74 17.92 29.90 -10.12
C ARG A 74 16.92 28.85 -9.64
N ILE A 75 16.03 29.22 -8.71
CA ILE A 75 15.00 28.31 -8.17
C ILE A 75 13.95 28.04 -9.24
N LYS A 76 13.50 29.06 -9.99
CA LYS A 76 12.58 28.90 -11.12
C LYS A 76 13.11 27.89 -12.14
N SER A 77 14.35 28.06 -12.59
CA SER A 77 15.00 27.14 -13.53
C SER A 77 15.09 25.71 -12.97
N SER A 78 15.43 25.56 -11.69
CA SER A 78 15.53 24.24 -11.04
C SER A 78 14.18 23.54 -10.92
N LEU A 79 13.11 24.29 -10.57
CA LEU A 79 11.74 23.78 -10.52
C LEU A 79 11.23 23.43 -11.91
N ASN A 80 11.38 24.31 -12.91
CA ASN A 80 10.98 24.02 -14.29
C ASN A 80 11.66 22.78 -14.84
N GLY A 81 12.97 22.64 -14.62
CA GLY A 81 13.71 21.44 -15.05
C GLY A 81 13.21 20.16 -14.38
N PHE A 82 12.79 20.22 -13.11
CA PHE A 82 12.21 19.08 -12.41
C PHE A 82 10.80 18.76 -12.90
N LEU A 83 9.91 19.75 -12.93
CA LEU A 83 8.51 19.60 -13.35
C LEU A 83 8.42 19.10 -14.80
N GLY A 84 9.20 19.70 -15.71
CA GLY A 84 9.24 19.30 -17.11
C GLY A 84 9.74 17.86 -17.32
N LYS A 85 10.68 17.38 -16.48
CA LYS A 85 11.09 15.96 -16.52
C LYS A 85 9.96 15.02 -16.08
N ILE A 86 9.24 15.36 -15.01
CA ILE A 86 8.10 14.55 -14.54
C ILE A 86 7.00 14.49 -15.60
N GLU A 87 6.69 15.61 -16.26
CA GLU A 87 5.71 15.66 -17.36
C GLU A 87 6.17 14.84 -18.56
N LEU A 88 7.42 15.00 -18.99
CA LEU A 88 8.01 14.21 -20.08
C LEU A 88 7.94 12.71 -19.78
N TRP A 89 8.35 12.30 -18.58
CA TRP A 89 8.33 10.90 -18.18
C TRP A 89 6.92 10.33 -18.12
N ARG A 90 5.92 11.13 -17.74
CA ARG A 90 4.51 10.76 -17.76
C ARG A 90 4.01 10.49 -19.18
N GLU A 91 4.47 11.22 -20.18
CA GLU A 91 4.09 11.00 -21.59
C GLU A 91 4.70 9.72 -22.17
N ILE A 92 5.95 9.42 -21.80
CA ILE A 92 6.68 8.28 -22.40
C ILE A 92 6.57 6.98 -21.59
N VAL A 93 5.91 7.00 -20.43
CA VAL A 93 5.81 5.86 -19.51
C VAL A 93 5.23 4.59 -20.15
N THR A 94 4.33 4.73 -21.12
CA THR A 94 3.69 3.60 -21.82
C THR A 94 4.46 3.15 -23.07
N THR A 95 5.57 3.83 -23.40
CA THR A 95 6.33 3.58 -24.65
C THR A 95 7.56 2.71 -24.44
N LYS A 96 7.86 2.34 -23.19
CA LYS A 96 9.06 1.59 -22.79
C LYS A 96 8.71 0.48 -21.82
N GLU A 97 9.57 -0.53 -21.79
CA GLU A 97 9.54 -1.55 -20.75
C GLU A 97 9.84 -0.92 -19.38
N LEU A 98 9.19 -1.41 -18.32
CA LEU A 98 9.24 -0.80 -16.99
C LEU A 98 10.68 -0.71 -16.43
N PHE A 99 11.48 -1.75 -16.63
CA PHE A 99 12.86 -1.78 -16.13
C PHE A 99 13.73 -0.73 -16.85
N GLU A 100 13.59 -0.58 -18.17
CA GLU A 100 14.31 0.42 -18.97
C GLU A 100 13.86 1.84 -18.58
N PHE A 101 12.56 2.02 -18.33
CA PHE A 101 12.01 3.29 -17.91
C PHE A 101 12.57 3.72 -16.54
N VAL A 102 12.69 2.80 -15.59
CA VAL A 102 13.27 3.11 -14.28
C VAL A 102 14.77 3.37 -14.35
N GLU A 103 15.51 2.61 -15.16
CA GLU A 103 16.93 2.86 -15.41
C GLU A 103 17.15 4.26 -15.98
N MET A 104 16.35 4.64 -16.97
CA MET A 104 16.35 5.97 -17.56
C MET A 104 16.02 7.07 -16.53
N ILE A 105 15.04 6.86 -15.64
CA ILE A 105 14.72 7.84 -14.58
C ILE A 105 15.90 7.98 -13.63
N ALA A 106 16.51 6.89 -13.19
CA ALA A 106 17.64 6.92 -12.25
C ALA A 106 18.81 7.73 -12.83
N ASP A 107 19.09 7.56 -14.12
CA ASP A 107 20.12 8.31 -14.84
C ASP A 107 19.71 9.77 -15.05
N GLN A 108 18.62 10.03 -15.78
CA GLN A 108 18.21 11.38 -16.18
C GLN A 108 17.80 12.29 -15.00
N SER A 109 17.40 11.73 -13.86
CA SER A 109 17.14 12.52 -12.64
C SER A 109 18.42 13.05 -11.98
N GLY A 110 19.59 12.51 -12.34
CA GLY A 110 20.89 12.70 -11.70
C GLY A 110 21.11 11.78 -10.48
N PHE A 111 20.26 10.76 -10.29
CA PHE A 111 20.28 9.93 -9.09
C PHE A 111 21.51 9.03 -9.05
N ILE A 112 21.92 8.48 -10.21
CA ILE A 112 23.16 7.71 -10.33
C ILE A 112 24.37 8.59 -9.98
N GLU A 113 24.50 9.77 -10.59
CA GLU A 113 25.58 10.71 -10.30
C GLU A 113 25.63 11.08 -8.80
N MET A 114 24.47 11.33 -8.18
CA MET A 114 24.38 11.61 -6.75
C MET A 114 24.96 10.46 -5.91
N LEU A 115 24.64 9.22 -6.25
CA LEU A 115 25.14 8.05 -5.53
C LEU A 115 26.65 7.86 -5.75
N GLU A 116 27.15 8.07 -6.96
CA GLU A 116 28.60 7.98 -7.25
C GLU A 116 29.41 8.96 -6.39
N MET A 117 28.89 10.17 -6.17
CA MET A 117 29.51 11.17 -5.30
C MET A 117 29.52 10.78 -3.81
N GLU A 118 28.75 9.78 -3.38
CA GLU A 118 28.75 9.27 -1.99
C GLU A 118 29.87 8.24 -1.72
N GLY A 119 30.69 7.89 -2.73
CA GLY A 119 31.81 6.96 -2.58
C GLY A 119 31.36 5.54 -2.21
N ILE A 120 32.00 4.91 -1.23
CA ILE A 120 31.77 3.50 -0.86
C ILE A 120 30.30 3.24 -0.45
N LEU A 121 29.67 4.18 0.27
CA LEU A 121 28.26 4.07 0.63
C LEU A 121 27.35 4.14 -0.60
N GLY A 122 27.76 4.91 -1.59
CA GLY A 122 27.09 5.03 -2.88
C GLY A 122 27.06 3.72 -3.65
N VAL A 123 28.17 2.97 -3.68
CA VAL A 123 28.27 1.68 -4.37
C VAL A 123 27.23 0.69 -3.85
N ALA A 124 27.10 0.54 -2.53
CA ALA A 124 26.09 -0.35 -1.93
C ALA A 124 24.66 0.08 -2.27
N ARG A 125 24.38 1.39 -2.34
CA ARG A 125 23.07 1.90 -2.76
C ARG A 125 22.80 1.68 -4.24
N MET A 126 23.81 1.81 -5.09
CA MET A 126 23.69 1.50 -6.52
C MET A 126 23.38 0.02 -6.75
N GLU A 127 23.97 -0.89 -5.97
CA GLU A 127 23.60 -2.31 -6.01
C GLU A 127 22.13 -2.52 -5.66
N ASN A 128 21.60 -1.80 -4.68
CA ASN A 128 20.17 -1.86 -4.32
C ASN A 128 19.27 -1.35 -5.45
N ILE A 129 19.70 -0.32 -6.19
CA ILE A 129 18.98 0.15 -7.38
C ILE A 129 19.04 -0.88 -8.51
N LYS A 130 20.19 -1.55 -8.72
CA LYS A 130 20.30 -2.63 -9.72
C LYS A 130 19.41 -3.83 -9.37
N GLU A 131 19.35 -4.20 -8.08
CA GLU A 131 18.45 -5.24 -7.58
C GLU A 131 16.98 -4.86 -7.82
N LEU A 132 16.62 -3.60 -7.54
CA LEU A 132 15.30 -3.05 -7.85
C LEU A 132 14.97 -3.19 -9.33
N ILE A 133 15.84 -2.68 -10.22
CA ILE A 133 15.63 -2.74 -11.68
C ILE A 133 15.50 -4.18 -12.16
N SER A 134 16.29 -5.12 -11.62
CA SER A 134 16.18 -6.54 -11.93
C SER A 134 14.79 -7.09 -11.54
N SER A 135 14.28 -6.73 -10.36
CA SER A 135 12.96 -7.17 -9.88
C SER A 135 11.81 -6.66 -10.74
N LEU A 136 11.97 -5.49 -11.40
CA LEU A 136 10.96 -4.88 -12.25
C LEU A 136 10.64 -5.70 -13.51
N LYS A 137 11.53 -6.59 -13.93
CA LYS A 137 11.31 -7.50 -15.07
C LYS A 137 10.10 -8.43 -14.87
N ASN A 138 9.65 -8.61 -13.63
CA ASN A 138 8.50 -9.44 -13.29
C ASN A 138 7.16 -8.68 -13.34
N PHE A 139 7.17 -7.39 -13.69
CA PHE A 139 5.99 -6.52 -13.67
C PHE A 139 5.76 -5.87 -15.03
N ASN A 140 4.50 -5.90 -15.48
CA ASN A 140 4.12 -5.40 -16.81
C ASN A 140 3.99 -3.86 -16.88
N ASN A 141 3.72 -3.21 -15.74
CA ASN A 141 3.54 -1.76 -15.67
C ASN A 141 3.79 -1.23 -14.25
N ILE A 142 3.90 0.09 -14.12
CA ILE A 142 4.15 0.77 -12.83
C ILE A 142 3.02 0.48 -11.84
N THR A 143 1.76 0.48 -12.29
CA THR A 143 0.60 0.29 -11.40
C THR A 143 0.67 -1.05 -10.67
N ALA A 144 0.88 -2.15 -11.41
CA ALA A 144 1.03 -3.49 -10.85
C ALA A 144 2.20 -3.58 -9.87
N PHE A 145 3.30 -2.89 -10.17
CA PHE A 145 4.46 -2.83 -9.28
C PHE A 145 4.16 -2.07 -7.98
N LEU A 146 3.51 -0.90 -8.07
CA LEU A 146 3.14 -0.10 -6.88
C LEU A 146 2.10 -0.80 -6.00
N GLU A 147 1.16 -1.54 -6.59
CA GLU A 147 0.23 -2.40 -5.86
C GLU A 147 0.96 -3.51 -5.08
N HIS A 148 1.91 -4.18 -5.73
CA HIS A 148 2.73 -5.20 -5.07
C HIS A 148 3.54 -4.63 -3.90
N ILE A 149 4.20 -3.48 -4.08
CA ILE A 149 4.94 -2.82 -2.99
C ILE A 149 4.02 -2.51 -1.82
N SER A 150 2.84 -1.94 -2.10
CA SER A 150 1.88 -1.57 -1.05
C SER A 150 1.51 -2.78 -0.20
N LEU A 151 1.24 -3.93 -0.84
CA LEU A 151 0.96 -5.19 -0.16
C LEU A 151 2.17 -5.70 0.66
N VAL A 152 3.37 -5.69 0.07
CA VAL A 152 4.58 -6.18 0.77
C VAL A 152 4.94 -5.28 1.96
N MET A 153 4.78 -3.96 1.82
CA MET A 153 5.03 -3.01 2.89
C MET A 153 4.01 -3.14 4.03
N GLU A 154 2.73 -3.39 3.72
CA GLU A 154 1.76 -3.75 4.74
C GLU A 154 2.25 -4.97 5.51
N VAL A 155 2.61 -6.06 4.82
CA VAL A 155 3.07 -7.32 5.45
C VAL A 155 4.37 -7.18 6.25
N ASP A 156 5.30 -6.33 5.83
CA ASP A 156 6.55 -6.11 6.56
C ASP A 156 6.37 -5.18 7.77
N ASN A 157 5.50 -4.16 7.67
CA ASN A 157 5.06 -3.38 8.84
C ASN A 157 4.34 -4.29 9.86
N MET A 158 3.75 -5.39 9.40
CA MET A 158 3.14 -6.38 10.29
C MET A 158 4.11 -7.22 11.13
N LYS A 159 5.43 -7.06 10.97
CA LYS A 159 6.43 -7.88 11.69
C LYS A 159 7.06 -7.18 12.89
N ASN A 160 6.82 -5.88 13.07
CA ASN A 160 7.71 -5.05 13.89
C ASN A 160 7.02 -4.20 14.96
N ASP A 161 5.73 -4.42 15.22
CA ASP A 161 5.00 -3.74 16.28
C ASP A 161 4.19 -4.75 17.11
N ASP A 162 4.22 -4.58 18.43
CA ASP A 162 3.43 -5.32 19.43
C ASP A 162 1.95 -4.95 19.29
N THR A 163 1.37 -5.27 18.14
CA THR A 163 0.09 -4.76 17.64
C THR A 163 -0.78 -5.90 17.13
N VAL A 164 -2.09 -5.71 17.23
CA VAL A 164 -3.08 -6.64 16.68
C VAL A 164 -3.44 -6.21 15.28
N TYR A 165 -3.28 -7.12 14.33
CA TYR A 165 -3.64 -6.90 12.94
C TYR A 165 -5.11 -7.20 12.69
N VAL A 166 -5.83 -6.21 12.15
CA VAL A 166 -7.22 -6.34 11.73
C VAL A 166 -7.30 -6.19 10.21
N MET A 167 -7.79 -7.22 9.54
CA MET A 167 -7.90 -7.27 8.09
C MET A 167 -9.07 -8.15 7.65
N THR A 168 -9.39 -8.12 6.36
CA THR A 168 -10.37 -9.02 5.76
C THR A 168 -9.74 -10.40 5.48
N LEU A 169 -10.56 -11.44 5.39
CA LEU A 169 -10.10 -12.80 5.02
C LEU A 169 -9.33 -12.82 3.69
N HIS A 170 -9.76 -12.04 2.70
CA HIS A 170 -9.10 -11.95 1.40
C HIS A 170 -7.68 -11.39 1.50
N ALA A 171 -7.49 -10.35 2.31
CA ALA A 171 -6.18 -9.72 2.52
C ALA A 171 -5.17 -10.64 3.25
N SER A 172 -5.67 -11.66 3.96
CA SER A 172 -4.81 -12.61 4.68
C SER A 172 -4.11 -13.63 3.79
N LYS A 173 -4.44 -13.69 2.49
CA LYS A 173 -3.91 -14.70 1.56
C LYS A 173 -2.38 -14.60 1.45
N GLY A 174 -1.70 -15.71 1.71
CA GLY A 174 -0.23 -15.78 1.69
C GLY A 174 0.44 -15.34 2.99
N LEU A 175 -0.32 -14.91 4.00
CA LEU A 175 0.19 -14.55 5.32
C LEU A 175 -0.04 -15.68 6.32
N GLU A 176 0.72 -15.71 7.41
CA GLU A 176 0.54 -16.68 8.48
C GLU A 176 0.91 -16.05 9.82
N PHE A 177 0.16 -16.38 10.87
CA PHE A 177 0.29 -15.77 12.20
C PHE A 177 0.29 -16.84 13.30
N PRO A 178 1.01 -16.65 14.43
CA PRO A 178 0.94 -17.56 15.57
C PRO A 178 -0.48 -17.75 16.10
N CYS A 179 -1.21 -16.64 16.26
CA CYS A 179 -2.59 -16.61 16.75
C CYS A 179 -3.50 -15.89 15.76
N VAL A 180 -4.66 -16.47 15.44
CA VAL A 180 -5.67 -15.89 14.54
C VAL A 180 -7.03 -15.88 15.22
N PHE A 181 -7.73 -14.75 15.13
CA PHE A 181 -9.12 -14.60 15.54
C PHE A 181 -9.99 -14.39 14.31
N LEU A 182 -10.99 -15.26 14.12
CA LEU A 182 -11.95 -15.16 13.02
C LEU A 182 -13.35 -14.86 13.60
N PRO A 183 -13.73 -13.59 13.73
CA PRO A 183 -15.06 -13.20 14.17
C PRO A 183 -16.09 -13.27 13.05
N GLY A 184 -17.38 -13.29 13.42
CA GLY A 184 -18.48 -13.14 12.46
C GLY A 184 -18.77 -14.39 11.63
N TRP A 185 -18.50 -15.58 12.17
CA TRP A 185 -18.86 -16.85 11.53
C TRP A 185 -20.36 -17.14 11.72
N GLU A 186 -21.16 -16.36 11.00
CA GLU A 186 -22.62 -16.31 11.07
C GLU A 186 -23.21 -16.45 9.66
N GLU A 187 -24.30 -17.23 9.49
CA GLU A 187 -25.00 -17.34 8.22
C GLU A 187 -25.50 -15.96 7.76
N GLY A 188 -25.24 -15.60 6.50
CA GLY A 188 -25.60 -14.30 5.92
C GLY A 188 -24.45 -13.29 5.97
N LEU A 189 -23.52 -13.45 6.93
CA LEU A 189 -22.27 -12.68 7.00
C LEU A 189 -21.10 -13.48 6.43
N PHE A 190 -20.86 -14.68 6.97
CA PHE A 190 -19.86 -15.63 6.49
C PHE A 190 -20.33 -17.08 6.69
N PRO A 191 -20.87 -17.74 5.64
CA PRO A 191 -20.85 -17.30 4.25
C PRO A 191 -21.82 -16.14 3.95
N HIS A 192 -21.42 -15.26 3.03
CA HIS A 192 -22.18 -14.06 2.69
C HIS A 192 -23.53 -14.39 2.06
N GLN A 193 -24.60 -13.64 2.36
CA GLN A 193 -25.97 -13.93 1.92
C GLN A 193 -26.10 -14.21 0.41
N ARG A 194 -25.40 -13.44 -0.44
CA ARG A 194 -25.39 -13.64 -1.90
C ARG A 194 -24.93 -15.03 -2.35
N SER A 195 -24.10 -15.71 -1.56
CA SER A 195 -23.64 -17.06 -1.90
C SER A 195 -24.76 -18.11 -1.82
N PHE A 196 -25.86 -17.83 -1.12
CA PHE A 196 -27.05 -18.68 -1.11
C PHE A 196 -27.99 -18.46 -2.29
N GLU A 197 -27.92 -17.28 -2.92
CA GLU A 197 -28.76 -16.93 -4.07
C GLU A 197 -28.25 -17.61 -5.36
N ASP A 198 -26.97 -17.97 -5.38
CA ASP A 198 -26.36 -18.75 -6.47
C ASP A 198 -26.84 -20.21 -6.44
N ARG A 199 -27.79 -20.52 -7.32
CA ARG A 199 -28.32 -21.89 -7.50
C ARG A 199 -27.29 -22.90 -7.97
N SER A 200 -26.16 -22.45 -8.53
CA SER A 200 -25.09 -23.35 -8.99
C SER A 200 -24.23 -23.90 -7.84
N GLY A 201 -24.32 -23.30 -6.64
CA GLY A 201 -23.53 -23.67 -5.46
C GLY A 201 -22.05 -23.26 -5.54
N LYS A 202 -21.59 -22.67 -6.65
CA LYS A 202 -20.19 -22.30 -6.86
C LYS A 202 -19.76 -21.17 -5.92
N ALA A 203 -20.63 -20.19 -5.69
CA ALA A 203 -20.34 -19.08 -4.78
C ALA A 203 -20.15 -19.58 -3.33
N LEU A 204 -20.96 -20.55 -2.90
CA LEU A 204 -20.81 -21.16 -1.57
C LEU A 204 -19.50 -21.94 -1.44
N GLU A 205 -19.10 -22.67 -2.49
CA GLU A 205 -17.81 -23.37 -2.51
C GLU A 205 -16.61 -22.40 -2.53
N GLU A 206 -16.78 -21.21 -3.11
CA GLU A 206 -15.76 -20.17 -3.04
C GLU A 206 -15.61 -19.58 -1.63
N GLU A 207 -16.73 -19.29 -0.96
CA GLU A 207 -16.73 -18.90 0.45
C GLU A 207 -16.12 -20.00 1.35
N ARG A 208 -16.36 -21.28 1.01
CA ARG A 208 -15.74 -22.42 1.70
C ARG A 208 -14.22 -22.44 1.49
N ARG A 209 -13.74 -22.17 0.27
CA ARG A 209 -12.30 -22.00 0.01
C ARG A 209 -11.72 -20.83 0.80
N LEU A 210 -12.45 -19.73 0.92
CA LEU A 210 -12.05 -18.60 1.74
C LEU A 210 -11.97 -18.97 3.23
N ALA A 211 -12.91 -19.79 3.72
CA ALA A 211 -12.91 -20.30 5.10
C ALA A 211 -11.66 -21.16 5.36
N TYR A 212 -11.32 -22.04 4.42
CA TYR A 212 -10.09 -22.84 4.47
C TYR A 212 -8.83 -21.96 4.50
N VAL A 213 -8.77 -20.91 3.66
CA VAL A 213 -7.65 -19.96 3.70
C VAL A 213 -7.53 -19.33 5.07
N GLY A 214 -8.63 -18.80 5.62
CA GLY A 214 -8.66 -18.18 6.95
C GLY A 214 -8.19 -19.10 8.08
N ILE A 215 -8.70 -20.33 8.12
CA ILE A 215 -8.31 -21.34 9.10
C ILE A 215 -6.80 -21.64 9.01
N THR A 216 -6.29 -21.81 7.80
CA THR A 216 -4.88 -22.17 7.56
C THR A 216 -3.91 -21.00 7.74
N ARG A 217 -4.37 -19.79 8.11
CA ARG A 217 -3.45 -18.70 8.47
C ARG A 217 -2.88 -18.87 9.88
N ALA A 218 -3.53 -19.66 10.74
CA ALA A 218 -3.09 -19.88 12.12
C ALA A 218 -2.00 -20.95 12.21
N LYS A 219 -0.90 -20.65 12.90
CA LYS A 219 0.18 -21.62 13.17
C LYS A 219 0.00 -22.38 14.47
N GLU A 220 -0.44 -21.70 15.53
CA GLU A 220 -0.50 -22.27 16.88
C GLU A 220 -1.93 -22.25 17.43
N LYS A 221 -2.61 -21.10 17.35
CA LYS A 221 -3.94 -20.92 17.95
C LYS A 221 -4.91 -20.27 16.99
N LEU A 222 -6.09 -20.88 16.85
CA LEU A 222 -7.21 -20.35 16.09
C LEU A 222 -8.42 -20.20 17.01
N THR A 223 -9.03 -19.01 17.02
CA THR A 223 -10.29 -18.77 17.72
C THR A 223 -11.33 -18.29 16.72
N ILE A 224 -12.43 -19.04 16.60
CA ILE A 224 -13.58 -18.68 15.76
C ILE A 224 -14.71 -18.21 16.67
N SER A 225 -15.36 -17.09 16.34
CA SER A 225 -16.48 -16.58 17.13
C SER A 225 -17.70 -16.24 16.26
N CYS A 226 -18.87 -16.44 16.85
CA CYS A 226 -20.17 -16.05 16.31
C CYS A 226 -20.97 -15.35 17.42
N ALA A 227 -21.79 -14.38 17.05
CA ALA A 227 -22.73 -13.72 17.93
C ALA A 227 -24.12 -14.32 17.76
N ASP A 228 -24.93 -14.29 18.83
CA ASP A 228 -26.36 -14.65 18.77
C ASP A 228 -27.19 -13.51 18.16
N ARG A 229 -26.75 -12.26 18.34
CA ARG A 229 -27.36 -11.06 17.76
C ARG A 229 -26.30 -10.08 17.32
N ARG A 230 -26.56 -9.39 16.19
CA ARG A 230 -25.68 -8.36 15.63
C ARG A 230 -26.49 -7.16 15.19
N GLU A 231 -25.96 -5.96 15.40
CA GLU A 231 -26.51 -4.74 14.85
C GLU A 231 -26.00 -4.55 13.41
N ILE A 232 -26.91 -4.46 12.45
CA ILE A 232 -26.63 -4.21 11.04
C ILE A 232 -27.56 -3.08 10.59
N ASN A 233 -27.02 -2.00 10.03
CA ASN A 233 -27.79 -0.81 9.61
C ASN A 233 -28.74 -0.28 10.71
N ASN A 234 -28.23 -0.17 11.95
CA ASN A 234 -28.97 0.27 13.15
C ASN A 234 -30.17 -0.60 13.53
N GLN A 235 -30.19 -1.87 13.11
CA GLN A 235 -31.20 -2.85 13.49
C GLN A 235 -30.55 -4.10 14.07
N TRP A 236 -31.02 -4.52 15.25
CA TRP A 236 -30.61 -5.75 15.89
C TRP A 236 -31.25 -6.96 15.23
N GLN A 237 -30.44 -7.78 14.58
CA GLN A 237 -30.88 -8.99 13.89
C GLN A 237 -30.38 -10.24 14.62
N PRO A 238 -31.20 -11.29 14.76
CA PRO A 238 -30.74 -12.58 15.26
C PRO A 238 -29.83 -13.24 14.23
N MET A 239 -28.70 -13.74 14.68
CA MET A 239 -27.70 -14.38 13.82
C MET A 239 -27.75 -15.91 14.02
N ARG A 240 -27.51 -16.65 12.95
CA ARG A 240 -27.36 -18.11 13.02
C ARG A 240 -25.88 -18.45 12.89
N THR A 241 -25.40 -19.40 13.69
CA THR A 241 -24.02 -19.92 13.57
C THR A 241 -23.76 -20.42 12.16
N SER A 242 -22.63 -20.02 11.57
CA SER A 242 -22.20 -20.45 10.23
C SER A 242 -22.11 -21.97 10.13
N ARG A 243 -22.55 -22.51 8.99
CA ARG A 243 -22.39 -23.91 8.64
C ARG A 243 -20.94 -24.38 8.66
N PHE A 244 -19.99 -23.52 8.32
CA PHE A 244 -18.58 -23.88 8.27
C PHE A 244 -18.04 -24.29 9.65
N ILE A 245 -18.63 -23.81 10.75
CA ILE A 245 -18.30 -24.27 12.11
C ILE A 245 -18.69 -25.74 12.30
N ARG A 246 -19.83 -26.17 11.74
CA ARG A 246 -20.34 -27.53 11.88
C ARG A 246 -19.56 -28.56 11.07
N GLU A 247 -18.83 -28.08 10.07
CA GLU A 247 -17.99 -28.90 9.19
C GLU A 247 -16.60 -29.16 9.79
N LEU A 248 -16.23 -28.45 10.85
CA LEU A 248 -14.98 -28.68 11.56
C LEU A 248 -15.00 -30.02 12.32
N PRO A 249 -13.87 -30.74 12.38
CA PRO A 249 -13.76 -31.96 13.19
C PRO A 249 -14.00 -31.66 14.67
N ARG A 250 -14.99 -32.31 15.27
CA ARG A 250 -15.40 -32.02 16.66
C ARG A 250 -14.29 -32.29 17.68
N ASP A 251 -13.46 -33.30 17.43
CA ASP A 251 -12.36 -33.68 18.33
C ASP A 251 -11.26 -32.62 18.41
N ASN A 252 -11.22 -31.70 17.44
CA ASN A 252 -10.24 -30.63 17.35
C ASN A 252 -10.80 -29.27 17.77
N VAL A 253 -12.06 -29.21 18.23
CA VAL A 253 -12.75 -27.94 18.53
C VAL A 253 -13.23 -27.93 19.98
N ALA A 254 -12.66 -27.02 20.77
CA ALA A 254 -13.17 -26.70 22.11
C ALA A 254 -14.25 -25.61 22.00
N VAL A 255 -15.50 -25.93 22.33
CA VAL A 255 -16.61 -24.97 22.31
C VAL A 255 -16.70 -24.26 23.65
N VAL A 256 -16.47 -22.94 23.65
CA VAL A 256 -16.64 -22.07 24.81
C VAL A 256 -17.91 -21.26 24.65
N LYS A 257 -18.88 -21.44 25.56
CA LYS A 257 -20.05 -20.56 25.66
C LYS A 257 -19.74 -19.42 26.62
N SER A 258 -19.76 -18.19 26.13
CA SER A 258 -19.71 -17.00 26.98
C SER A 258 -21.02 -16.86 27.74
N ASN A 259 -20.98 -16.88 29.07
CA ASN A 259 -22.13 -16.60 29.95
C ASN A 259 -22.38 -15.09 30.15
N ILE A 260 -21.78 -14.23 29.34
CA ILE A 260 -21.96 -12.78 29.45
C ILE A 260 -23.35 -12.44 28.89
N ALA A 261 -24.35 -12.49 29.78
CA ALA A 261 -25.63 -11.85 29.54
C ALA A 261 -25.37 -10.33 29.48
N TYR A 262 -25.44 -9.75 28.28
CA TYR A 262 -25.53 -8.30 28.16
C TYR A 262 -26.84 -7.86 28.83
N SER A 263 -26.73 -7.36 30.07
CA SER A 263 -27.82 -6.66 30.74
C SER A 263 -28.06 -5.37 29.96
N ARG A 264 -29.20 -5.31 29.26
CA ARG A 264 -29.70 -4.08 28.65
C ARG A 264 -29.93 -3.05 29.75
N ASN A 265 -29.22 -1.91 29.68
CA ASN A 265 -29.75 -0.64 30.17
C ASN A 265 -30.76 -0.10 29.15
#